data_AF-A0A090D023-F1
#
_entry.id   AF-A0A090D023-F1
#
_cell.length_a   1.000
_cell.length_b   1.000
_cell.length_c   1.000
_cell.angle_alpha   90.00
_cell.angle_beta   90.00
_cell.angle_gamma   90.00
#
_symmetry.space_group_name_H-M   'P 1'
#
loop_
_entity.id
_entity.type
_entity.pdbx_description
1 polymer ?
#
loop_
_entity_poly.entity_id
_entity_poly.type
_entity_poly.pdbx_seq_one_letter_code
_entity_poly.pdbx_strand_id
1 'polypeptide(L)'
;MGYIRETKLKKANVRYQAEVRLKGHPTLTAIFDRKTDAKTWISKVEADIRCGRHQLYSEGKRHTFKEAVERYLKNKRFQSLNVVIYYGGKRNLGLFFFKN
;
A
#
# COMPACT_ATOMS: atom_id res chain seq x y z
N MET A 1 23.12 -4.30 7.89
CA MET A 1 24.44 -3.70 8.24
C MET A 1 24.31 -2.22 8.00
N GLY A 2 24.32 -1.43 9.06
CA GLY A 2 24.31 0.03 8.99
C GLY A 2 25.72 0.61 8.88
N TYR A 3 25.87 1.63 8.04
CA TYR A 3 27.12 2.35 7.81
C TYR A 3 26.92 3.83 8.11
N ILE A 4 27.93 4.48 8.69
CA ILE A 4 27.94 5.93 8.89
C ILE A 4 29.11 6.51 8.09
N ARG A 5 28.82 7.45 7.20
CA ARG A 5 29.82 8.22 6.45
C ARG A 5 29.95 9.60 7.09
N GLU A 6 31.18 10.02 7.38
CA GLU A 6 31.46 11.34 7.93
C GLU A 6 31.87 12.28 6.80
N THR A 7 31.19 13.41 6.65
CA THR A 7 31.53 14.45 5.67
C THR A 7 31.89 15.73 6.42
N LYS A 8 33.13 16.19 6.24
CA LYS A 8 33.59 17.47 6.81
C LYS A 8 33.29 18.58 5.82
N LEU A 9 32.43 19.55 6.18
CA LEU A 9 32.25 20.76 5.37
C LEU A 9 33.38 21.75 5.63
N LYS A 10 33.70 22.57 4.62
CA LYS A 10 34.72 23.64 4.67
C LYS A 10 34.51 24.67 5.80
N LYS A 11 33.32 24.70 6.43
CA LYS A 11 32.91 25.64 7.48
C LYS A 11 32.73 24.97 8.86
N ALA A 12 33.66 24.09 9.23
CA ALA A 12 33.76 23.41 10.53
C ALA A 12 32.56 22.53 10.97
N ASN A 13 31.47 22.46 10.21
CA ASN A 13 30.34 21.56 10.49
C ASN A 13 30.61 20.17 9.94
N VAL A 14 30.62 19.17 10.82
CA VAL A 14 30.69 17.76 10.46
C VAL A 14 29.27 17.25 10.28
N ARG A 15 29.00 16.59 9.14
CA ARG A 15 27.74 15.87 8.91
C ARG A 15 27.97 14.38 8.90
N TYR A 16 27.04 13.66 9.51
CA TYR A 16 27.02 12.20 9.61
C TYR A 16 25.89 11.68 8.71
N GLN A 17 26.26 11.01 7.62
CA GLN A 17 25.29 10.33 6.76
C GLN A 17 25.17 8.87 7.20
N ALA A 18 24.01 8.49 7.70
CA ALA A 18 23.68 7.11 8.03
C ALA A 18 23.08 6.40 6.80
N GLU A 19 23.47 5.15 6.59
CA GLU A 19 23.00 4.30 5.51
C GLU A 19 22.67 2.91 6.06
N VAL A 20 21.43 2.44 5.84
CA VAL A 20 20.97 1.11 6.28
C VAL A 20 20.73 0.24 5.05
N ARG A 21 21.48 -0.87 4.96
CA ARG A 21 21.32 -1.89 3.92
C ARG A 21 20.90 -3.22 4.54
N LEU A 22 19.73 -3.68 4.13
CA LEU A 22 19.13 -4.96 4.51
C LEU A 22 18.67 -5.70 3.25
N LYS A 23 18.95 -7.00 3.18
CA LYS A 23 18.58 -7.84 2.03
C LYS A 23 17.05 -7.85 1.90
N GLY A 24 16.55 -7.63 0.67
CA GLY A 24 15.11 -7.61 0.39
C GLY A 24 14.41 -6.27 0.67
N HIS A 25 15.14 -5.26 1.16
CA HIS A 25 14.61 -3.91 1.38
C HIS A 25 15.42 -2.87 0.60
N PRO A 26 14.79 -1.75 0.19
CA PRO A 26 15.52 -0.63 -0.40
C PRO A 26 16.52 -0.05 0.60
N THR A 27 17.64 0.45 0.09
CA THR A 27 18.63 1.18 0.90
C THR A 27 18.01 2.47 1.43
N LEU A 28 18.09 2.69 2.74
CA LEU A 28 17.64 3.93 3.38
C LEU A 28 18.83 4.77 3.79
N THR A 29 18.77 6.07 3.52
CA THR A 29 19.82 7.02 3.90
C THR A 29 19.22 8.22 4.61
N ALA A 30 19.96 8.75 5.59
CA ALA A 30 19.61 9.97 6.31
C ALA A 30 20.86 10.73 6.73
N ILE A 31 20.74 12.04 6.95
CA ILE A 31 21.85 12.93 7.30
C ILE A 31 21.56 13.55 8.66
N PHE A 32 22.57 13.57 9.53
CA PHE A 32 22.50 14.07 10.90
C PHE A 32 23.71 14.95 11.21
N ASP A 33 23.53 15.89 12.15
CA ASP A 33 24.63 16.73 12.63
C ASP A 33 25.40 16.06 13.80
N ARG A 34 24.81 15.05 14.45
CA ARG A 34 25.42 14.30 15.56
C ARG A 34 25.57 12.82 15.22
N LYS A 35 26.72 12.24 15.58
CA LYS A 35 27.03 10.82 15.36
C LYS A 35 26.13 9.88 16.17
N THR A 36 25.78 10.29 17.39
CA THR A 36 24.88 9.54 18.28
C THR A 36 23.50 9.37 17.67
N ASP A 37 22.95 10.44 17.10
CA ASP A 37 21.62 10.45 16.53
C ASP A 37 21.57 9.57 15.28
N ALA A 38 22.63 9.62 14.45
CA ALA A 38 22.81 8.72 13.32
C ALA A 38 22.83 7.24 13.74
N LYS A 39 23.53 6.90 14.84
CA LYS A 39 23.60 5.52 15.35
C LYS A 39 22.25 5.04 15.88
N THR A 40 21.57 5.87 16.68
CA THR A 40 20.23 5.57 17.20
C THR A 40 19.23 5.38 16.07
N TRP A 41 19.31 6.23 15.03
CA TRP A 41 18.45 6.11 13.85
C TRP A 41 18.68 4.80 13.10
N ILE A 42 19.94 4.39 12.88
CA ILE A 42 20.26 3.10 12.24
C ILE A 42 19.60 1.95 13.02
N SER A 43 19.79 1.90 14.33
CA SER A 43 19.22 0.83 15.17
C SER A 43 17.69 0.83 15.14
N LYS A 44 17.07 2.01 15.17
CA LYS A 44 15.62 2.14 15.07
C LYS A 44 15.09 1.63 13.74
N VAL A 45 15.70 2.05 12.63
CA VAL A 45 15.29 1.64 11.27
C VAL A 45 15.51 0.14 11.06
N GLU A 46 16.63 -0.41 11.54
CA GLU A 46 16.85 -1.86 11.49
C GLU A 46 15.81 -2.63 12.30
N ALA A 47 15.42 -2.13 13.47
CA ALA A 47 14.35 -2.72 14.28
C ALA A 47 12.98 -2.64 13.57
N ASP A 48 12.61 -1.47 13.04
CA ASP A 48 11.34 -1.27 12.32
C ASP A 48 11.21 -2.18 11.10
N ILE A 49 12.32 -2.41 10.38
CA ILE A 49 12.37 -3.32 9.23
C ILE A 49 12.24 -4.77 9.69
N ARG A 50 12.98 -5.18 10.74
CA ARG A 50 12.91 -6.55 11.28
C ARG A 50 11.54 -6.90 11.86
N CYS A 51 10.88 -5.93 12.49
CA CYS A 51 9.54 -6.10 13.04
C CYS A 51 8.44 -6.10 11.95
N GLY A 52 8.77 -5.97 10.66
CA GLY A 52 7.81 -6.01 9.56
C GLY A 52 6.89 -4.78 9.47
N ARG A 53 7.02 -3.81 10.39
CA ARG A 53 6.17 -2.61 10.45
C ARG A 53 6.33 -1.72 9.22
N HIS A 54 7.47 -1.83 8.53
CA HIS A 54 7.71 -1.10 7.28
C HIS A 54 6.93 -1.66 6.07
N GLN A 55 6.50 -2.93 6.10
CA GLN A 55 5.75 -3.54 4.99
C GLN A 55 4.31 -3.00 4.91
N LEU A 56 3.66 -2.73 6.05
CA LEU A 56 2.29 -2.21 6.11
C LEU A 56 2.13 -0.84 5.42
N TYR A 57 3.14 0.03 5.54
CA TYR A 57 3.14 1.34 4.88
C TYR A 57 3.31 1.24 3.36
N SER A 58 3.98 0.19 2.87
CA SER A 58 4.19 -0.07 1.45
C SER A 58 2.94 -0.67 0.80
N GLU A 59 2.27 -1.61 1.48
CA GLU A 59 1.04 -2.24 1.00
C GLU A 59 -0.15 -1.27 0.98
N GLY A 60 -0.30 -0.43 2.00
CA GLY A 60 -1.32 0.64 2.01
C GLY A 60 -1.11 1.69 0.91
N LYS A 61 0.12 1.81 0.36
CA LYS A 61 0.43 2.68 -0.79
C LYS A 61 0.19 1.99 -2.13
N ARG A 62 0.22 0.65 -2.17
CA ARG A 62 -0.05 -0.15 -3.37
C ARG A 62 -1.52 -0.22 -3.71
N HIS A 63 -2.40 -0.16 -2.70
CA HIS A 63 -3.84 -0.18 -2.91
C HIS A 63 -4.46 1.18 -2.61
N THR A 64 -4.90 1.86 -3.67
CA THR A 64 -5.63 3.12 -3.54
C THR A 64 -7.03 2.87 -2.98
N PHE A 65 -7.62 3.87 -2.30
CA PHE A 65 -8.99 3.79 -1.80
C PHE A 65 -9.98 3.37 -2.89
N LYS A 66 -9.75 3.81 -4.14
CA LYS A 66 -10.52 3.44 -5.31
C LYS A 66 -10.52 1.93 -5.58
N GLU A 67 -9.36 1.27 -5.52
CA GLU A 67 -9.25 -0.19 -5.70
C GLU A 67 -9.97 -0.97 -4.58
N ALA A 68 -9.94 -0.45 -3.35
CA ALA A 68 -10.70 -1.05 -2.24
C ALA A 68 -12.21 -0.96 -2.47
N VAL A 69 -12.70 0.19 -2.96
CA VAL A 69 -14.11 0.39 -3.32
C VAL A 69 -14.51 -0.50 -4.50
N GLU A 70 -13.68 -0.58 -5.54
CA GLU A 70 -13.93 -1.45 -6.70
C GLU A 70 -14.00 -2.93 -6.30
N ARG A 71 -13.10 -3.39 -5.43
CA ARG A 71 -13.14 -4.76 -4.86
C ARG A 71 -14.43 -5.00 -4.07
N TYR A 72 -14.85 -4.03 -3.26
CA TYR A 72 -16.09 -4.13 -2.48
C TYR A 72 -17.33 -4.23 -3.36
N LEU A 73 -17.43 -3.38 -4.40
CA LEU A 73 -18.54 -3.37 -5.34
C LEU A 73 -18.58 -4.64 -6.20
N LYS A 74 -17.42 -5.16 -6.62
CA LYS A 74 -17.33 -6.42 -7.37
C LYS A 74 -17.86 -7.60 -6.56
N ASN A 75 -17.61 -7.64 -5.25
CA ASN A 75 -18.06 -8.71 -4.37
C ASN A 75 -19.55 -8.64 -4.00
N LYS A 76 -20.21 -7.48 -4.21
CA LYS A 76 -21.66 -7.28 -4.00
C LYS A 76 -22.52 -7.62 -5.23
N ARG A 77 -21.91 -7.84 -6.41
CA ARG A 77 -22.61 -8.00 -7.70
C ARG A 77 -22.88 -9.45 -8.10
N PHE A 78 -23.18 -10.33 -7.13
CA PHE A 78 -23.60 -11.69 -7.42
C PHE A 78 -24.75 -12.17 -6.52
N GLN A 79 -25.86 -11.43 -6.54
CA GLN A 79 -27.19 -12.02 -6.35
C GLN A 79 -28.15 -11.33 -7.32
N SER A 80 -27.98 -11.60 -8.61
CA SER A 80 -29.13 -11.59 -9.52
C SER A 80 -29.98 -12.82 -9.17
N LEU A 81 -30.70 -12.74 -8.04
CA LEU A 81 -31.92 -13.51 -7.89
C LEU A 81 -32.81 -13.08 -9.04
N ASN A 82 -33.06 -14.00 -9.98
CA ASN A 82 -34.09 -13.89 -10.99
C ASN A 82 -35.45 -13.80 -10.28
N VAL A 83 -35.77 -12.64 -9.72
CA VAL A 83 -37.12 -12.36 -9.23
C VAL A 83 -37.90 -11.91 -10.46
N VAL A 84 -38.54 -12.87 -11.11
CA VAL A 84 -39.58 -12.60 -12.10
C VAL A 84 -40.74 -11.97 -11.35
N ILE A 85 -40.83 -10.64 -11.42
CA ILE A 85 -41.90 -9.87 -10.79
C ILE A 85 -43.14 -10.01 -11.68
N TYR A 86 -44.08 -10.88 -11.30
CA TYR A 86 -45.42 -10.90 -11.88
C TYR A 86 -46.24 -9.76 -11.27
N TYR A 87 -46.43 -8.67 -12.03
CA TYR A 87 -47.51 -7.72 -11.79
C TYR A 87 -48.37 -7.57 -13.06
N GLY A 88 -49.57 -8.16 -12.99
CA GLY A 88 -50.83 -7.49 -13.33
C GLY A 88 -51.16 -7.18 -14.79
N GLY A 89 -52.27 -7.77 -15.26
CA GLY A 89 -53.25 -7.01 -16.04
C GLY A 89 -53.39 -7.37 -17.51
N LYS A 90 -54.43 -8.18 -17.79
CA LYS A 90 -55.02 -8.48 -19.11
C LYS A 90 -54.96 -7.29 -20.09
N ARG A 91 -54.28 -7.45 -21.24
CA ARG A 91 -54.72 -6.92 -22.55
C ARG A 91 -54.16 -7.78 -23.69
N ASN A 92 -55.08 -8.44 -24.39
CA ASN A 92 -55.03 -9.00 -25.74
C ASN A 92 -53.89 -9.97 -26.11
N LEU A 93 -54.29 -11.23 -26.30
CA LEU A 93 -53.52 -12.31 -26.92
C LEU A 93 -53.13 -11.93 -28.36
N GLY A 94 -51.93 -11.40 -28.52
CA GLY A 94 -51.20 -11.34 -29.78
C GLY A 94 -50.08 -12.37 -29.75
N LEU A 95 -50.28 -13.44 -30.51
CA LEU A 95 -49.37 -14.56 -30.75
C LEU A 95 -47.94 -14.08 -31.03
N PHE A 96 -46.99 -14.27 -30.11
CA PHE A 96 -45.56 -14.13 -30.41
C PHE A 96 -44.85 -15.47 -30.24
N PHE A 97 -44.64 -16.06 -31.42
CA PHE A 97 -43.80 -17.19 -31.76
C PHE A 97 -42.52 -17.30 -30.91
N PHE A 98 -42.31 -18.47 -30.31
CA PHE A 98 -40.98 -18.98 -30.01
C PHE A 98 -40.71 -20.10 -31.02
N LYS A 99 -39.73 -19.89 -31.90
CA LYS A 99 -39.15 -20.93 -32.76
C LYS A 99 -37.73 -21.16 -32.27
N ASN A 100 -37.43 -22.44 -32.02
CA ASN A 100 -36.16 -23.11 -31.67
C ASN A 100 -34.92 -22.24 -31.45
#